data_AF-A0A151IJR3-F1
#
_entry.id   AF-A0A151IJR3-F1
#
_cell.length_a   1.000
_cell.length_b   1.000
_cell.length_c   1.000
_cell.angle_alpha   90.00
_cell.angle_beta   90.00
_cell.angle_gamma   90.00
#
_symmetry.space_group_name_H-M   'P 1'
#
loop_
_entity.id
_entity.type
_entity.pdbx_description
1 polymer ?
#
loop_
_entity_poly.entity_id
_entity_poly.type
_entity_poly.pdbx_seq_one_letter_code
_entity_poly.pdbx_strand_id
1 'polypeptide(L)'
;MIKKLFVVLNIFKVSYSVISFFNKSVFTISYRILNTLSSFIKVHKGELNKFQSQNVVYQINCQDCIASYVGQTKRQLKTRINEYRNNIKSSSRFLRHL
;
A
#
# COMPACT_ATOMS: atom_id res chain seq x y z
N MET A 1 46.40 -4.32 4.23
CA MET A 1 45.86 -2.96 3.98
C MET A 1 44.35 -3.04 3.87
N ILE A 2 43.62 -2.27 4.67
CA ILE A 2 42.16 -2.14 4.54
C ILE A 2 41.88 -1.11 3.45
N LYS A 3 41.23 -1.52 2.36
CA LYS A 3 40.81 -0.60 1.29
C LYS A 3 39.53 0.13 1.70
N LYS A 4 39.43 1.41 1.38
CA LYS A 4 38.21 2.20 1.63
C LYS A 4 37.17 1.90 0.55
N LEU A 5 35.92 1.65 0.94
CA LEU A 5 34.82 1.44 0.00
C LEU A 5 34.31 2.77 -0.56
N PHE A 6 34.17 2.85 -1.88
CA PHE A 6 33.57 3.98 -2.58
C PHE A 6 32.44 3.49 -3.48
N VAL A 7 31.27 4.12 -3.40
CA VAL A 7 30.06 3.74 -4.14
C VAL A 7 29.79 4.78 -5.23
N VAL A 8 29.79 4.35 -6.49
CA VAL A 8 29.53 5.21 -7.65
C VAL A 8 28.14 4.90 -8.21
N LEU A 9 27.41 5.93 -8.63
CA LEU A 9 26.13 5.74 -9.33
C LEU A 9 26.39 5.15 -10.72
N ASN A 10 25.66 4.09 -11.07
CA ASN A 10 25.78 3.46 -12.38
C ASN A 10 25.02 4.26 -13.44
N ILE A 11 25.65 5.32 -13.93
CA ILE A 11 25.16 6.17 -15.01
C ILE A 11 26.07 5.96 -16.21
N PHE A 12 25.48 5.66 -17.38
CA PHE A 12 26.22 5.41 -18.61
C PHE A 12 27.20 6.55 -18.91
N LYS A 13 28.45 6.20 -19.24
CA LYS A 13 29.62 7.09 -19.44
C LYS A 13 30.14 7.85 -18.21
N VAL A 14 29.27 8.38 -17.34
CA VAL A 14 29.70 9.15 -16.15
C VAL A 14 30.47 8.27 -15.17
N SER A 15 29.97 7.05 -14.93
CA SER A 15 30.60 6.12 -13.99
C SER A 15 32.03 5.75 -14.41
N TYR A 16 32.28 5.59 -15.71
CA TYR A 16 33.60 5.29 -16.25
C TYR A 16 34.60 6.42 -16.01
N SER A 17 34.22 7.66 -16.32
CA SER A 17 35.07 8.84 -16.11
C SER A 17 35.40 9.03 -14.63
N VAL A 18 34.45 8.81 -13.73
CA VAL A 18 34.69 8.92 -12.29
C VAL A 18 35.69 7.87 -11.82
N ILE A 19 35.56 6.62 -12.30
CA ILE A 19 36.41 5.50 -11.88
C ILE A 19 37.84 5.63 -12.35
N SER A 20 38.08 6.25 -13.52
CA SER A 20 39.45 6.47 -13.99
C SER A 20 40.29 7.35 -13.07
N PHE A 21 39.69 8.17 -12.22
CA PHE A 21 40.41 9.01 -11.25
C PHE A 21 40.78 8.27 -9.95
N PHE A 22 40.19 7.10 -9.67
CA PHE A 22 40.39 6.42 -8.39
C PHE A 22 41.51 5.37 -8.45
N ASN A 23 42.38 5.40 -7.44
CA ASN A 23 43.44 4.41 -7.28
C ASN A 23 42.89 3.09 -6.70
N LYS A 24 42.94 2.01 -7.48
CA LYS A 24 42.48 0.66 -7.12
C LYS A 24 43.31 -0.02 -6.00
N SER A 25 44.51 0.48 -5.69
CA SER A 25 45.30 -0.02 -4.55
C SER A 25 44.77 0.49 -3.22
N VAL A 26 44.10 1.65 -3.22
CA VAL A 26 43.58 2.33 -2.01
C VAL A 26 42.07 2.13 -1.84
N PHE A 27 41.33 2.09 -2.93
CA PHE A 27 39.87 2.06 -2.91
C PHE A 27 39.29 0.77 -3.51
N THR A 28 38.19 0.30 -2.90
CA THR A 28 37.29 -0.69 -3.48
C THR A 28 36.09 0.05 -4.04
N ILE A 29 35.83 -0.10 -5.34
CA ILE A 29 34.75 0.61 -6.03
C ILE A 29 33.56 -0.32 -6.20
N SER A 30 32.38 0.18 -5.87
CA SER A 30 31.10 -0.52 -6.06
C SER A 30 30.11 0.37 -6.80
N TYR A 31 29.10 -0.23 -7.43
CA TYR A 31 28.11 0.49 -8.21
C TYR A 31 26.74 0.43 -7.55
N ARG A 32 26.02 1.55 -7.56
CA ARG A 32 24.62 1.63 -7.12
C ARG A 32 23.72 2.03 -8.28
N ILE A 33 22.67 1.24 -8.49
CA ILE A 33 21.62 1.50 -9.48
C ILE A 33 20.54 2.37 -8.85
N LEU A 34 20.07 3.39 -9.58
CA LEU A 34 19.01 4.30 -9.12
C LEU A 34 17.60 3.72 -9.34
N ASN A 35 17.41 2.96 -10.42
CA ASN A 35 16.13 2.37 -10.82
C ASN A 35 15.85 1.05 -10.09
N THR A 36 15.90 1.07 -8.77
CA THR A 36 15.55 -0.10 -7.96
C THR A 36 14.04 -0.35 -8.01
N LEU A 37 13.61 -1.61 -8.01
CA LEU A 37 12.18 -1.95 -8.03
C LEU A 37 11.40 -1.28 -6.89
N SER A 38 12.05 -1.04 -5.75
CA SER A 38 11.51 -0.31 -4.59
C SER A 38 11.12 1.14 -4.87
N SER A 39 11.67 1.80 -5.91
CA SER A 39 11.22 3.15 -6.29
C SER A 39 9.85 3.13 -6.96
N PHE A 40 9.52 2.04 -7.65
CA PHE A 40 8.24 1.84 -8.35
C PHE A 40 7.22 1.10 -7.48
N ILE A 41 7.66 0.06 -6.80
CA ILE A 41 6.87 -0.75 -5.88
C ILE A 41 7.11 -0.22 -4.47
N LYS A 42 6.32 0.79 -4.08
CA LYS A 42 6.28 1.25 -2.70
C LYS A 42 5.62 0.16 -1.85
N VAL A 43 6.37 -0.42 -0.92
CA VAL A 43 5.89 -1.45 0.04
C VAL A 43 4.74 -0.91 0.91
N HIS A 44 4.69 0.40 1.12
CA HIS A 44 3.60 1.06 1.84
C HIS A 44 2.32 1.09 0.99
N LYS A 45 1.51 0.05 1.09
CA LYS A 45 0.05 0.22 1.00
C LYS A 45 -0.32 1.17 2.12
N GLY A 46 -0.54 2.45 1.80
CA GLY A 46 -1.02 3.42 2.78
C GLY A 46 -2.26 2.85 3.48
N GLU A 47 -2.47 3.23 4.75
CA GLU A 47 -3.66 2.82 5.49
C GLU A 47 -4.90 3.21 4.67
N LEU A 48 -5.53 2.23 4.05
CA LEU A 48 -6.77 2.45 3.35
C LEU A 48 -7.82 2.79 4.40
N ASN A 49 -8.57 3.87 4.17
CA ASN A 49 -9.72 4.20 4.99
C ASN A 49 -10.60 2.95 5.13
N LYS A 50 -11.11 2.65 6.33
CA LYS A 50 -11.96 1.48 6.61
C LYS A 50 -13.08 1.31 5.57
N PHE A 51 -13.65 2.40 5.07
CA PHE A 51 -14.71 2.35 4.04
C PHE A 51 -14.23 1.97 2.63
N GLN A 52 -12.94 2.13 2.34
CA GLN A 52 -12.32 1.75 1.05
C GLN A 52 -11.77 0.31 1.07
N SER A 53 -11.78 -0.35 2.24
CA SER A 53 -11.38 -1.74 2.40
C SER A 53 -12.32 -2.70 1.65
N GLN A 54 -11.76 -3.81 1.16
CA GLN A 54 -12.43 -4.90 0.46
C GLN A 54 -12.16 -6.22 1.18
N ASN A 55 -13.00 -7.23 0.97
CA ASN A 55 -12.89 -8.55 1.63
C ASN A 55 -12.93 -8.48 3.16
N VAL A 56 -13.75 -7.56 3.69
CA VAL A 56 -13.90 -7.35 5.13
C VAL A 56 -15.23 -7.86 5.64
N VAL A 57 -15.24 -8.20 6.93
CA VAL A 57 -16.46 -8.41 7.72
C VAL A 57 -16.80 -7.09 8.41
N TYR A 58 -18.07 -6.70 8.38
CA TYR A 58 -18.57 -5.47 9.00
C TYR A 58 -19.81 -5.76 9.84
N GLN A 59 -20.05 -4.90 10.84
CA GLN A 59 -21.20 -4.97 11.74
C GLN A 59 -21.96 -3.64 11.69
N ILE A 60 -23.29 -3.73 11.64
CA ILE A 60 -24.22 -2.61 11.75
C ILE A 60 -25.07 -2.85 13.00
N ASN A 61 -25.08 -1.91 13.93
CA ASN A 61 -25.85 -2.01 15.16
C ASN A 61 -27.21 -1.33 14.99
N CYS A 62 -28.26 -1.95 15.53
CA CYS A 62 -29.52 -1.26 15.75
C CYS A 62 -29.32 -0.12 16.74
N GLN A 63 -29.96 1.02 16.51
CA GLN A 63 -29.99 2.12 17.47
C GLN A 63 -31.05 1.92 18.56
N ASP A 64 -32.13 1.20 18.24
CA ASP A 64 -33.30 1.08 19.10
C ASP A 64 -33.32 -0.23 19.94
N CYS A 65 -32.40 -1.17 19.67
CA CYS A 65 -32.29 -2.42 20.44
C CYS A 65 -30.89 -3.03 20.39
N ILE A 66 -30.70 -4.18 21.06
CA ILE A 66 -29.41 -4.89 21.18
C ILE A 66 -29.05 -5.68 19.90
N ALA A 67 -29.93 -5.68 18.89
CA ALA A 67 -29.68 -6.42 17.65
C ALA A 67 -28.55 -5.81 16.82
N SER A 68 -27.81 -6.66 16.11
CA SER A 68 -26.79 -6.24 15.16
C SER A 68 -26.76 -7.14 13.94
N TYR A 69 -26.51 -6.56 12.77
CA TYR A 69 -26.31 -7.27 11.51
C TYR A 69 -24.82 -7.38 11.23
N VAL A 70 -24.33 -8.60 11.01
CA VAL A 70 -22.95 -8.86 10.59
C VAL A 70 -22.96 -9.38 9.16
N GLY A 71 -22.16 -8.77 8.30
CA GLY A 71 -22.06 -9.13 6.89
C GLY A 71 -20.63 -9.18 6.39
N GLN A 72 -20.37 -10.01 5.39
CA GLN A 72 -19.11 -10.05 4.66
C GLN A 72 -19.27 -9.41 3.28
N THR A 73 -18.26 -8.68 2.81
CA THR A 73 -18.26 -8.10 1.46
C THR A 73 -16.94 -8.33 0.74
N LYS A 74 -17.00 -8.80 -0.51
CA LYS A 74 -15.86 -8.77 -1.43
C LYS A 74 -15.65 -7.41 -2.09
N ARG A 75 -16.70 -6.58 -2.18
CA ARG A 75 -16.66 -5.19 -2.69
C ARG A 75 -16.15 -4.24 -1.62
N GLN A 76 -15.85 -2.99 -2.00
CA GLN A 76 -15.54 -1.92 -1.05
C GLN A 76 -16.68 -1.74 -0.05
N LEU A 77 -16.34 -1.60 1.24
CA LEU A 77 -17.33 -1.45 2.32
C LEU A 77 -18.30 -0.28 2.06
N LYS A 78 -17.81 0.86 1.55
CA LYS A 78 -18.64 2.02 1.17
C LYS A 78 -19.76 1.65 0.20
N THR A 79 -19.43 0.89 -0.85
CA THR A 79 -20.40 0.48 -1.87
C THR A 79 -21.48 -0.40 -1.25
N ARG A 80 -21.09 -1.38 -0.43
CA ARG A 80 -22.04 -2.31 0.21
C ARG A 80 -23.01 -1.59 1.15
N ILE A 81 -22.51 -0.64 1.94
CA ILE A 81 -23.35 0.18 2.82
C ILE A 81 -24.33 1.03 2.02
N ASN A 82 -23.92 1.58 0.87
CA ASN A 82 -24.78 2.42 0.06
C ASN A 82 -25.89 1.62 -0.64
N GLU A 83 -25.57 0.43 -1.16
CA GLU A 83 -26.55 -0.55 -1.66
C GLU A 83 -27.59 -0.89 -0.58
N TYR A 84 -27.11 -1.20 0.63
CA TYR A 84 -27.96 -1.49 1.78
C TYR A 84 -28.94 -0.35 2.08
N ARG A 85 -28.45 0.88 2.20
CA ARG A 85 -29.28 2.07 2.45
C ARG A 85 -30.33 2.30 1.37
N ASN A 86 -29.97 2.09 0.10
CA ASN A 86 -30.90 2.24 -1.01
C ASN A 86 -31.99 1.17 -0.98
N ASN A 87 -31.65 -0.07 -0.63
CA ASN A 87 -32.63 -1.15 -0.48
C ASN A 87 -33.61 -0.88 0.68
N ILE A 88 -33.14 -0.36 1.82
CA ILE A 88 -34.02 0.01 2.96
C ILE A 88 -35.06 1.04 2.54
N LYS A 89 -34.64 2.07 1.79
CA LYS A 89 -35.55 3.12 1.28
C LYS A 89 -36.66 2.54 0.39
N SER A 90 -36.45 1.38 -0.22
CA SER A 90 -37.35 0.82 -1.23
C SER A 90 -38.37 -0.21 -0.72
N SER A 91 -38.16 -0.86 0.44
CA SER A 91 -39.14 -1.72 1.18
C SER A 91 -38.43 -2.87 1.93
N SER A 92 -38.60 -2.95 3.26
CA SER A 92 -38.94 -4.20 3.98
C SER A 92 -38.99 -4.00 5.49
N ARG A 93 -39.99 -4.62 6.14
CA ARG A 93 -40.26 -4.55 7.59
C ARG A 93 -39.09 -5.07 8.46
N PHE A 94 -38.31 -6.00 7.92
CA PHE A 94 -37.17 -6.67 8.56
C PHE A 94 -35.94 -5.77 8.74
N LEU A 95 -35.79 -4.72 7.92
CA LEU A 95 -34.63 -3.80 7.96
C LEU A 95 -34.88 -2.56 8.82
N ARG A 96 -35.99 -2.49 9.57
CA ARG A 96 -36.25 -1.36 10.46
C ARG A 96 -35.49 -1.43 11.78
N HIS A 97 -34.96 -2.60 12.10
CA HIS A 97 -34.16 -2.83 13.32
C HIS A 97 -32.67 -2.99 12.99
N LEU A 98 -32.22 -2.73 11.75
CA LEU A 98 -30.83 -2.91 11.30
C LEU A 98 -30.42 -1.80 10.34
#